data_AF-A0A7S3S0K8-F1
#
_entry.id   AF-A0A7S3S0K8-F1
#
_cell.length_a   1.000
_cell.length_b   1.000
_cell.length_c   1.000
_cell.angle_alpha   90.00
_cell.angle_beta   90.00
_cell.angle_gamma   90.00
#
_symmetry.space_group_name_H-M   'P 1'
#
loop_
_entity.id
_entity.type
_entity.pdbx_description
1 polymer ?
#
loop_
_entity_poly.entity_id
_entity_poly.type
_entity_poly.pdbx_seq_one_letter_code
_entity_poly.pdbx_strand_id
1 'polypeptide(L)'
;MVTALCGYGAASVVPSLVLDRPLFYRETNDGCYGPFAYFTYKIIQERPRLILAGLILGHRPSPRLARAANPSRHPLPRGPSPRQVADRRRPLALVPQEGFLCVFTSLLFTVVIFWGVQFQGSFFILMLSYYLVTMISIALAYAIASLAPTLEAASAMLPTYVTTVMFVAGLIMLTDEIPSQWAWYGWTSFIRYGWAAMMNNQFQGHPNGEAKLFLDANGTAITVLDFYGLRGPVLGDKWACIGMLVAIFAVFFTCGLGVLSNIRHERR
;
A
#
# COMPACT_ATOMS: atom_id res chain seq x y z
N MET A 1 -10.03 -10.30 2.15
CA MET A 1 -9.79 -9.50 3.38
C MET A 1 -8.33 -9.09 3.57
N VAL A 2 -7.36 -10.01 3.52
CA VAL A 2 -5.92 -9.67 3.65
C VAL A 2 -5.44 -8.64 2.62
N THR A 3 -5.99 -8.68 1.40
CA THR A 3 -5.72 -7.69 0.33
C THR A 3 -6.23 -6.29 0.65
N ALA A 4 -7.37 -6.16 1.32
CA ALA A 4 -7.93 -4.87 1.72
C ALA A 4 -7.09 -4.22 2.84
N LEU A 5 -6.59 -5.03 3.79
CA LEU A 5 -5.68 -4.55 4.84
C LEU A 5 -4.44 -3.86 4.27
N CYS A 6 -3.92 -4.33 3.14
CA CYS A 6 -2.79 -3.68 2.45
C CYS A 6 -3.16 -2.29 1.93
N GLY A 7 -4.37 -2.15 1.37
CA GLY A 7 -4.91 -0.88 0.89
C GLY A 7 -5.03 0.14 2.01
N TYR A 8 -5.61 -0.25 3.15
CA TYR A 8 -5.72 0.63 4.32
C TYR A 8 -4.38 0.90 5.00
N GLY A 9 -3.48 -0.08 5.04
CA GLY A 9 -2.14 0.06 5.63
C GLY A 9 -1.29 1.14 4.95
N ALA A 10 -1.53 1.41 3.66
CA ALA A 10 -0.89 2.49 2.94
C ALA A 10 -1.29 3.89 3.44
N ALA A 11 -2.35 4.06 4.24
CA ALA A 11 -2.68 5.36 4.83
C ALA A 11 -1.59 5.91 5.75
N SER A 12 -0.78 5.01 6.35
CA SER A 12 0.36 5.40 7.19
C SER A 12 1.44 6.18 6.44
N VAL A 13 1.43 6.11 5.10
CA VAL A 13 2.47 6.66 4.22
C VAL A 13 2.17 8.08 3.76
N VAL A 14 0.88 8.43 3.76
CA VAL A 14 0.38 9.71 3.25
C VAL A 14 1.02 10.92 3.94
N PRO A 15 1.17 10.96 5.28
CA PRO A 15 1.82 12.08 5.94
C PRO A 15 3.29 12.24 5.55
N SER A 16 3.98 11.13 5.26
CA SER A 16 5.42 11.12 4.96
C SER A 16 5.75 11.90 3.69
N LEU A 17 4.84 11.88 2.70
CA LEU A 17 5.00 12.64 1.46
C LEU A 17 4.50 14.08 1.61
N VAL A 18 3.32 14.27 2.21
CA VAL A 18 2.69 15.60 2.33
C VAL A 18 3.53 16.56 3.17
N LEU A 19 4.13 16.08 4.26
CA LEU A 19 4.95 16.89 5.16
C LEU A 19 6.33 17.20 4.56
N ASP A 20 6.87 16.32 3.72
CA ASP A 20 8.19 16.48 3.11
C ASP A 20 8.16 17.36 1.83
N ARG A 21 6.97 17.76 1.32
CA ARG A 21 6.85 18.51 0.06
C ARG A 21 7.65 19.82 -0.01
N PRO A 22 7.67 20.69 1.03
CA PRO A 22 8.45 21.93 0.96
C PRO A 22 9.96 21.66 0.83
N LEU A 23 10.42 20.59 1.47
CA LEU A 23 11.81 20.14 1.35
C LEU A 23 12.09 19.64 -0.06
N PHE A 24 11.19 18.82 -0.62
CA PHE A 24 11.28 18.31 -1.99
C PHE A 24 11.39 19.45 -3.01
N TYR A 25 10.54 20.47 -2.93
CA TYR A 25 10.59 21.60 -3.87
C TYR A 25 11.90 22.37 -3.77
N ARG A 26 12.42 22.56 -2.55
CA ARG A 26 13.72 23.21 -2.35
C ARG A 26 14.86 22.40 -2.97
N GLU A 27 14.94 21.10 -2.67
CA GLU A 27 16.01 20.23 -3.15
C GLU A 27 15.94 20.00 -4.68
N THR A 28 14.74 20.03 -5.26
CA THR A 28 14.54 19.98 -6.71
C THR A 28 14.98 21.29 -7.37
N ASN A 29 14.67 22.45 -6.77
CA ASN A 29 15.11 23.75 -7.26
C ASN A 29 16.65 23.93 -7.14
N ASP A 30 17.27 23.31 -6.13
CA ASP A 30 18.72 23.26 -5.95
C ASP A 30 19.43 22.25 -6.88
N GLY A 31 18.67 21.49 -7.68
CA GLY A 31 19.21 20.52 -8.64
C GLY A 31 19.77 19.23 -8.02
N CYS A 32 19.44 18.91 -6.76
CA CYS A 32 20.00 17.75 -6.05
C CYS A 32 19.53 16.40 -6.61
N TYR A 33 18.25 16.28 -7.00
CA TYR A 33 17.68 15.06 -7.60
C TYR A 33 16.38 15.37 -8.36
N GLY A 34 16.01 14.50 -9.30
CA GLY A 34 14.76 14.63 -10.07
C GLY A 34 13.53 14.01 -9.37
N PRO A 35 12.30 14.36 -9.80
CA PRO A 35 11.05 13.81 -9.26
C PRO A 35 10.98 12.28 -9.34
N PHE A 36 11.54 11.69 -10.41
CA PHE A 36 11.59 10.24 -10.60
C PHE A 36 12.43 9.54 -9.54
N ALA A 37 13.63 10.07 -9.26
CA ALA A 37 14.53 9.51 -8.25
C ALA A 37 13.89 9.59 -6.87
N TYR A 38 13.24 10.71 -6.55
CA TYR A 38 12.53 10.90 -5.29
C TYR A 38 11.34 9.94 -5.11
N PHE A 39 10.49 9.81 -6.12
CA PHE A 39 9.31 8.96 -6.05
C PHE A 39 9.67 7.47 -5.95
N THR A 40 10.65 7.04 -6.74
CA THR A 40 11.18 5.66 -6.69
C THR A 40 11.80 5.37 -5.33
N TYR A 41 12.59 6.32 -4.79
CA TYR A 41 13.15 6.22 -3.45
C TYR A 41 12.06 6.09 -2.38
N LYS A 42 11.04 6.96 -2.41
CA LYS A 42 9.92 6.92 -1.45
C LYS A 42 9.18 5.57 -1.47
N ILE A 43 8.97 4.97 -2.63
CA ILE A 43 8.35 3.63 -2.75
C ILE A 43 9.24 2.53 -2.17
N ILE A 44 10.56 2.60 -2.40
CA ILE A 44 11.51 1.60 -1.89
C ILE A 44 11.67 1.70 -0.37
N GLN A 45 11.66 2.92 0.18
CA GLN A 45 11.98 3.17 1.58
C GLN A 45 10.96 2.67 2.60
N GLU A 46 9.75 2.29 2.21
CA GLU A 46 8.63 2.58 3.10
C GLU A 46 8.12 1.54 4.09
N ARG A 47 8.96 0.59 4.51
CA ARG A 47 8.59 -0.37 5.56
C ARG A 47 9.48 -0.48 6.82
N PRO A 48 10.65 0.17 6.97
CA PRO A 48 11.41 0.16 8.22
C PRO A 48 10.84 1.03 9.35
N ARG A 49 10.12 2.12 9.04
CA ARG A 49 9.84 3.16 10.05
C ARG A 49 8.83 2.75 11.12
N LEU A 50 7.81 1.94 10.79
CA LEU A 50 6.78 1.55 11.75
C LEU A 50 7.26 0.46 12.73
N ILE A 51 8.07 -0.49 12.26
CA ILE A 51 8.67 -1.52 13.12
C ILE A 51 9.72 -0.90 14.03
N LEU A 52 10.55 0.01 13.49
CA LEU A 52 11.55 0.71 14.28
C LEU A 52 10.92 1.70 15.26
N ALA A 53 9.82 2.38 14.90
CA ALA A 53 9.06 3.22 15.82
C ALA A 53 8.39 2.39 16.93
N GLY A 54 7.79 1.23 16.61
CA GLY A 54 7.22 0.33 17.62
C GLY A 54 8.28 -0.21 18.59
N LEU A 55 9.46 -0.58 18.07
CA LEU A 55 10.57 -1.10 18.88
C LEU A 55 11.26 0.00 19.72
N ILE A 56 11.42 1.22 19.17
CA ILE A 56 12.06 2.35 19.87
C ILE A 56 11.10 3.03 20.85
N LEU A 57 9.81 3.15 20.52
CA LEU A 57 8.80 3.75 21.41
C LEU A 57 8.35 2.81 22.51
N GLY A 58 8.48 1.49 22.34
CA GLY A 58 8.34 0.51 23.42
C GLY A 58 9.43 0.63 24.51
N HIS A 59 10.45 1.47 24.29
CA HIS A 59 11.54 1.73 25.22
C HIS A 59 11.63 3.18 25.71
N ARG A 60 10.67 4.05 25.38
CA ARG A 60 10.61 5.38 25.98
C ARG A 60 9.72 5.35 27.22
N PRO A 61 10.28 5.34 28.45
CA PRO A 61 9.49 5.60 29.64
C PRO A 61 8.88 7.00 29.52
N SER A 62 7.62 7.11 29.91
CA SER A 62 6.80 8.31 29.96
C SER A 62 7.57 9.50 30.51
N PRO A 63 7.46 10.72 29.95
CA PRO A 63 8.09 11.90 30.52
C PRO A 63 7.37 12.33 31.81
N ARG A 64 7.66 11.65 32.92
CA ARG A 64 7.63 12.27 34.24
C ARG A 64 8.88 13.12 34.34
N LEU A 65 8.78 14.41 34.03
CA LEU A 65 9.59 15.52 34.57
C LEU A 65 9.22 16.82 33.83
N ALA A 66 7.99 17.30 34.05
CA ALA A 66 7.64 18.70 33.86
C ALA A 66 7.35 19.31 35.24
N ARG A 67 8.40 19.41 36.07
CA ARG A 67 8.45 20.35 37.20
C ARG A 67 9.77 21.09 37.14
N ALA A 68 9.66 22.41 37.29
CA ALA A 68 10.71 23.43 37.32
C ALA A 68 11.20 23.96 35.96
N ALA A 69 10.44 24.88 35.36
CA ALA A 69 11.00 25.92 34.51
C ALA A 69 10.37 27.28 34.87
N ASN A 70 11.17 28.07 35.58
CA ASN A 70 10.99 29.46 35.99
C ASN A 70 10.69 30.38 34.78
N PRO A 71 9.66 31.24 34.79
CA PRO A 71 9.28 32.07 33.65
C PRO A 71 10.05 33.39 33.65
N SER A 72 11.34 33.36 33.35
CA SER A 72 12.08 34.60 33.03
C SER A 72 13.38 34.29 32.30
N ARG A 73 13.33 34.29 30.96
CA ARG A 73 14.39 34.67 29.99
C ARG A 73 14.04 34.10 28.62
N HIS A 74 13.58 34.95 27.71
CA HIS A 74 13.56 34.67 26.28
C HIS A 74 14.94 34.96 25.69
N PRO A 75 15.59 34.01 25.00
CA PRO A 75 16.51 34.31 23.91
C PRO A 75 15.92 33.89 22.56
N LEU A 76 16.13 34.73 21.55
CA LEU A 76 15.71 34.54 20.16
C LEU A 76 16.18 33.18 19.58
N PRO A 77 15.42 32.56 18.65
CA PRO A 77 15.78 31.27 18.08
C PRO A 77 17.06 31.39 17.24
N ARG A 78 18.16 30.77 17.71
CA ARG A 78 19.39 30.58 16.92
C ARG A 78 19.10 29.58 15.80
N GLY A 79 19.53 29.93 14.58
CA GLY A 79 19.46 29.05 13.41
C GLY A 79 20.14 27.70 13.63
N PRO A 80 19.78 26.66 12.85
CA PRO A 80 20.22 25.29 13.11
C PRO A 80 21.74 25.15 12.99
N SER A 81 22.33 24.39 13.92
CA SER A 81 23.78 24.19 14.01
C SER A 81 24.33 23.30 12.87
N PRO A 82 25.62 23.42 12.48
CA PRO A 82 26.21 22.68 11.35
C PRO A 82 26.12 21.16 11.46
N ARG A 83 26.05 20.60 12.68
CA ARG A 83 25.87 19.16 12.92
C ARG A 83 24.48 18.65 12.51
N GLN A 84 23.43 19.47 12.64
CA GLN A 84 22.08 19.13 12.17
C GLN A 84 21.97 19.17 10.64
N VAL A 85 22.85 19.92 9.97
CA VAL A 85 22.92 19.99 8.51
C VAL A 85 23.67 18.78 7.95
N ALA A 86 24.68 18.27 8.68
CA ALA A 86 25.46 17.09 8.28
C ALA A 86 24.68 15.77 8.37
N ASP A 87 23.79 15.62 9.34
CA ASP A 87 22.91 14.43 9.51
C ASP A 87 21.80 14.33 8.43
N ARG A 88 21.65 15.37 7.59
CA ARG A 88 20.59 15.47 6.57
C ARG A 88 20.95 14.84 5.23
N ARG A 89 22.23 14.52 5.00
CA ARG A 89 22.68 13.83 3.79
C ARG A 89 22.69 12.32 4.05
N ARG A 90 21.53 11.67 4.03
CA ARG A 90 21.47 10.20 4.01
C ARG A 90 22.06 9.73 2.68
N PRO A 91 23.22 9.04 2.66
CA PRO A 91 23.87 8.66 1.41
C PRO A 91 23.05 7.59 0.69
N LEU A 92 23.00 7.65 -0.65
CA LEU A 92 22.33 6.70 -1.56
C LEU A 92 22.64 5.21 -1.30
N ALA A 93 23.70 4.90 -0.53
CA ALA A 93 24.08 3.55 -0.15
C ALA A 93 23.06 2.81 0.73
N LEU A 94 22.05 3.49 1.31
CA LEU A 94 21.00 2.85 2.12
C LEU A 94 19.82 2.30 1.30
N VAL A 95 19.67 2.71 0.03
CA VAL A 95 18.53 2.32 -0.84
C VAL A 95 18.46 0.81 -1.08
N PRO A 96 19.57 0.09 -1.32
CA PRO A 96 19.54 -1.37 -1.46
C PRO A 96 19.11 -2.09 -0.17
N GLN A 97 19.47 -1.54 0.99
CA GLN A 97 19.19 -2.15 2.30
C GLN A 97 17.71 -2.01 2.71
N GLU A 98 17.06 -0.92 2.33
CA GLU A 98 15.66 -0.66 2.68
C GLU A 98 14.67 -1.41 1.76
N GLY A 99 14.98 -1.55 0.48
CA GLY A 99 14.21 -2.40 -0.44
C GLY A 99 14.19 -3.87 0.00
N PHE A 100 15.33 -4.37 0.49
CA PHE A 100 15.43 -5.69 1.12
C PHE A 100 14.47 -5.85 2.30
N LEU A 101 14.32 -4.80 3.13
CA LEU A 101 13.45 -4.85 4.30
C LEU A 101 11.94 -4.87 3.94
N CYS A 102 11.54 -4.21 2.84
CA CYS A 102 10.16 -4.26 2.35
C CYS A 102 9.76 -5.68 1.90
N VAL A 103 10.67 -6.33 1.18
CA VAL A 103 10.52 -7.75 0.79
C VAL A 103 10.51 -8.63 2.04
N PHE A 104 11.42 -8.39 2.97
CA PHE A 104 11.53 -9.16 4.21
C PHE A 104 10.29 -9.07 5.11
N THR A 105 9.73 -7.88 5.31
CA THR A 105 8.52 -7.68 6.13
C THR A 105 7.29 -8.32 5.50
N SER A 106 7.15 -8.21 4.17
CA SER A 106 6.09 -8.85 3.42
C SER A 106 6.22 -10.38 3.46
N LEU A 107 7.46 -10.88 3.34
CA LEU A 107 7.78 -12.30 3.48
C LEU A 107 7.41 -12.81 4.87
N LEU A 108 7.84 -12.13 5.95
CA LEU A 108 7.56 -12.53 7.32
C LEU A 108 6.05 -12.59 7.60
N PHE A 109 5.29 -11.60 7.14
CA PHE A 109 3.83 -11.62 7.27
C PHE A 109 3.21 -12.81 6.52
N THR A 110 3.64 -13.06 5.28
CA THR A 110 3.12 -14.18 4.47
C THR A 110 3.53 -15.54 5.02
N VAL A 111 4.69 -15.66 5.66
CA VAL A 111 5.13 -16.86 6.39
C VAL A 111 4.17 -17.12 7.55
N VAL A 112 4.00 -16.16 8.45
CA VAL A 112 3.12 -16.35 9.62
C VAL A 112 1.71 -16.75 9.21
N ILE A 113 1.18 -16.16 8.14
CA ILE A 113 -0.15 -16.50 7.63
C ILE A 113 -0.20 -17.87 6.96
N PHE A 114 0.77 -18.20 6.09
CA PHE A 114 0.76 -19.45 5.34
C PHE A 114 0.80 -20.65 6.27
N TRP A 115 1.73 -20.65 7.23
CA TRP A 115 1.87 -21.72 8.20
C TRP A 115 0.85 -21.62 9.34
N GLY A 116 0.45 -20.41 9.76
CA GLY A 116 -0.51 -20.22 10.86
C GLY A 116 -1.96 -20.57 10.48
N VAL A 117 -2.36 -20.30 9.24
CA VAL A 117 -3.71 -20.62 8.71
C VAL A 117 -3.72 -21.98 8.00
N GLN A 118 -2.56 -22.63 7.84
CA GLN A 118 -2.38 -23.90 7.13
C GLN A 118 -2.95 -23.87 5.70
N PHE A 119 -2.53 -22.88 4.91
CA PHE A 119 -2.91 -22.80 3.51
C PHE A 119 -2.36 -23.99 2.71
N GLN A 120 -3.12 -24.43 1.70
CA GLN A 120 -2.85 -25.62 0.88
C GLN A 120 -2.23 -25.25 -0.48
N GLY A 121 -2.39 -23.99 -0.91
CA GLY A 121 -1.85 -23.49 -2.18
C GLY A 121 -0.34 -23.25 -2.18
N SER A 122 0.18 -22.70 -3.28
CA SER A 122 1.60 -22.35 -3.38
C SER A 122 1.94 -21.13 -2.53
N PHE A 123 2.96 -21.25 -1.68
CA PHE A 123 3.49 -20.13 -0.90
C PHE A 123 3.94 -18.96 -1.80
N PHE A 124 4.59 -19.27 -2.93
CA PHE A 124 5.16 -18.25 -3.81
C PHE A 124 4.08 -17.35 -4.43
N ILE A 125 2.96 -17.93 -4.88
CA ILE A 125 1.85 -17.16 -5.47
C ILE A 125 1.18 -16.28 -4.41
N LEU A 126 1.04 -16.80 -3.19
CA LEU A 126 0.52 -16.02 -2.06
C LEU A 126 1.43 -14.82 -1.74
N MET A 127 2.73 -15.07 -1.63
CA MET A 127 3.74 -14.05 -1.35
C MET A 127 3.78 -12.98 -2.45
N LEU A 128 3.83 -13.40 -3.71
CA LEU A 128 3.90 -12.50 -4.86
C LEU A 128 2.64 -11.63 -4.98
N SER A 129 1.45 -12.23 -4.84
CA SER A 129 0.19 -11.49 -4.89
C SER A 129 0.09 -10.46 -3.75
N TYR A 130 0.48 -10.86 -2.54
CA TYR A 130 0.50 -9.96 -1.38
C TYR A 130 1.50 -8.80 -1.56
N TYR A 131 2.69 -9.09 -2.07
CA TYR A 131 3.71 -8.09 -2.36
C TYR A 131 3.23 -7.09 -3.42
N LEU A 132 2.68 -7.55 -4.54
CA LEU A 132 2.19 -6.67 -5.61
C LEU A 132 1.04 -5.77 -5.13
N VAL A 133 0.06 -6.32 -4.40
CA VAL A 133 -1.05 -5.54 -3.83
C VAL A 133 -0.52 -4.47 -2.85
N THR A 134 0.48 -4.82 -2.05
CA THR A 134 1.19 -3.88 -1.18
C THR A 134 1.83 -2.74 -1.98
N MET A 135 2.58 -3.07 -3.05
CA MET A 135 3.29 -2.08 -3.86
C MET A 135 2.30 -1.14 -4.57
N ILE A 136 1.19 -1.66 -5.08
CA ILE A 136 0.10 -0.87 -5.66
C ILE A 136 -0.51 0.07 -4.63
N SER A 137 -0.77 -0.43 -3.42
CA SER A 137 -1.38 0.37 -2.35
C SER A 137 -0.49 1.55 -1.95
N ILE A 138 0.82 1.34 -1.85
CA ILE A 138 1.81 2.39 -1.57
C ILE A 138 1.88 3.39 -2.73
N ALA A 139 1.97 2.91 -3.98
CA ALA A 139 2.00 3.77 -5.17
C ALA A 139 0.74 4.65 -5.27
N LEU A 140 -0.44 4.06 -5.01
CA LEU A 140 -1.70 4.77 -4.95
C LEU A 140 -1.71 5.84 -3.84
N ALA A 141 -1.26 5.50 -2.64
CA ALA A 141 -1.20 6.43 -1.53
C ALA A 141 -0.27 7.61 -1.83
N TYR A 142 0.86 7.39 -2.50
CA TYR A 142 1.73 8.46 -2.97
C TYR A 142 1.16 9.25 -4.14
N ALA A 143 0.38 8.64 -5.04
CA ALA A 143 -0.33 9.36 -6.09
C ALA A 143 -1.38 10.31 -5.48
N ILE A 144 -2.17 9.85 -4.50
CA ILE A 144 -3.13 10.68 -3.76
C ILE A 144 -2.40 11.75 -2.94
N ALA A 145 -1.31 11.38 -2.28
CA ALA A 145 -0.47 12.28 -1.49
C ALA A 145 0.45 13.18 -2.34
N SER A 146 0.42 13.11 -3.67
CA SER A 146 1.01 14.15 -4.54
C SER A 146 -0.10 15.02 -5.14
N LEU A 147 -1.28 14.46 -5.38
CA LEU A 147 -2.44 15.17 -5.91
C LEU A 147 -3.08 16.11 -4.88
N ALA A 148 -3.28 15.66 -3.64
CA ALA A 148 -4.05 16.39 -2.64
C ALA A 148 -3.31 17.65 -2.14
N PRO A 149 -3.97 18.81 -1.99
CA PRO A 149 -3.29 20.02 -1.52
C PRO A 149 -2.95 20.00 -0.02
N THR A 150 -3.73 19.26 0.78
CA THR A 150 -3.60 19.21 2.24
C THR A 150 -3.53 17.77 2.75
N LEU A 151 -2.99 17.59 3.96
CA LEU A 151 -2.95 16.29 4.63
C LEU A 151 -4.36 15.75 4.90
N GLU A 152 -5.28 16.63 5.30
CA GLU A 152 -6.67 16.28 5.58
C GLU A 152 -7.36 15.72 4.33
N ALA A 153 -7.21 16.39 3.18
CA ALA A 153 -7.75 15.91 1.92
C ALA A 153 -7.16 14.54 1.54
N ALA A 154 -5.84 14.38 1.64
CA ALA A 154 -5.17 13.12 1.31
C ALA A 154 -5.63 11.96 2.22
N SER A 155 -5.82 12.23 3.50
CA SER A 155 -6.22 11.25 4.52
C SER A 155 -7.69 10.86 4.42
N ALA A 156 -8.53 11.71 3.81
CA ALA A 156 -9.91 11.38 3.45
C ALA A 156 -9.97 10.59 2.13
N MET A 157 -9.25 11.02 1.10
CA MET A 157 -9.34 10.44 -0.25
C MET A 157 -8.91 8.98 -0.32
N LEU A 158 -7.81 8.62 0.32
CA LEU A 158 -7.26 7.26 0.24
C LEU A 158 -8.20 6.18 0.82
N PRO A 159 -8.66 6.26 2.08
CA PRO A 159 -9.57 5.26 2.62
C PRO A 159 -10.92 5.24 1.89
N THR A 160 -11.41 6.40 1.41
CA THR A 160 -12.61 6.44 0.57
C THR A 160 -12.40 5.63 -0.71
N TYR A 161 -11.30 5.87 -1.44
CA TYR A 161 -11.00 5.11 -2.66
C TYR A 161 -10.87 3.60 -2.37
N VAL A 162 -10.07 3.22 -1.37
CA VAL A 162 -9.86 1.82 -0.96
C VAL A 162 -11.19 1.14 -0.62
N THR A 163 -12.08 1.85 0.07
CA THR A 163 -13.40 1.32 0.44
C THR A 163 -14.28 1.13 -0.80
N THR A 164 -14.31 2.08 -1.72
CA THR A 164 -15.09 1.95 -2.97
C THR A 164 -14.60 0.77 -3.82
N VAL A 165 -13.27 0.60 -3.98
CA VAL A 165 -12.73 -0.56 -4.73
C VAL A 165 -12.92 -1.90 -4.01
N MET A 166 -13.09 -1.89 -2.68
CA MET A 166 -13.38 -3.09 -1.89
C MET A 166 -14.79 -3.62 -2.14
N PHE A 167 -15.78 -2.75 -2.35
CA PHE A 167 -17.15 -3.18 -2.67
C PHE A 167 -17.23 -3.95 -3.99
N VAL A 168 -16.51 -3.49 -5.02
CA VAL A 168 -16.46 -4.15 -6.34
C VAL A 168 -15.41 -5.26 -6.45
N ALA A 169 -14.77 -5.64 -5.34
CA ALA A 169 -13.70 -6.62 -5.33
C ALA A 169 -14.15 -8.07 -5.56
N GLY A 170 -15.46 -8.35 -5.55
CA GLY A 170 -16.02 -9.70 -5.71
C GLY A 170 -16.20 -10.48 -4.41
N LEU A 171 -15.86 -9.87 -3.26
CA LEU A 171 -16.01 -10.49 -1.93
C LEU A 171 -17.28 -10.05 -1.19
N ILE A 172 -17.55 -8.74 -1.13
CA ILE A 172 -18.72 -8.18 -0.42
C ILE A 172 -19.95 -8.21 -1.33
N MET A 173 -19.78 -7.70 -2.56
CA MET A 173 -20.74 -7.85 -3.63
C MET A 173 -20.18 -8.91 -4.58
N LEU A 174 -21.00 -9.93 -4.86
CA LEU A 174 -20.64 -11.00 -5.80
C LEU A 174 -20.49 -10.41 -7.20
N THR A 175 -19.58 -11.00 -7.99
CA THR A 175 -19.22 -10.44 -9.29
C THR A 175 -20.39 -10.42 -10.29
N ASP A 176 -21.34 -11.35 -10.14
CA ASP A 176 -22.54 -11.46 -10.97
C ASP A 176 -23.68 -10.51 -10.53
N GLU A 177 -23.65 -10.05 -9.27
CA GLU A 177 -24.62 -9.08 -8.73
C GLU A 177 -24.24 -7.64 -9.05
N ILE A 178 -23.05 -7.40 -9.59
CA ILE A 178 -22.59 -6.05 -9.94
C ILE A 178 -23.39 -5.53 -11.13
N PRO A 179 -24.10 -4.39 -11.02
CA PRO A 179 -24.81 -3.80 -12.15
C PRO A 179 -23.86 -3.54 -13.31
N SER A 180 -24.30 -3.81 -14.56
CA SER A 180 -23.48 -3.66 -15.76
C SER A 180 -22.87 -2.25 -15.91
N GLN A 181 -23.58 -1.23 -15.43
CA GLN A 181 -23.13 0.17 -15.40
C GLN A 181 -21.89 0.41 -14.53
N TRP A 182 -21.65 -0.44 -13.53
CA TRP A 182 -20.52 -0.37 -12.60
C TRP A 182 -19.45 -1.43 -12.89
N ALA A 183 -19.68 -2.30 -13.88
CA ALA A 183 -18.76 -3.39 -14.23
C ALA A 183 -17.37 -2.88 -14.64
N TRP A 184 -17.29 -1.70 -15.29
CA TRP A 184 -16.01 -1.07 -15.66
C TRP A 184 -15.14 -0.76 -14.43
N TYR A 185 -15.75 -0.41 -13.30
CA TYR A 185 -15.04 -0.08 -12.07
C TYR A 185 -14.44 -1.33 -11.40
N GLY A 186 -15.00 -2.51 -11.69
CA GLY A 186 -14.40 -3.78 -11.30
C GLY A 186 -12.99 -3.98 -11.90
N TRP A 187 -12.73 -3.43 -13.10
CA TRP A 187 -11.46 -3.61 -13.80
C TRP A 187 -10.30 -2.81 -13.21
N THR A 188 -10.59 -1.74 -12.47
CA THR A 188 -9.57 -0.89 -11.81
C THR A 188 -9.24 -1.36 -10.40
N SER A 189 -10.03 -2.28 -9.85
CA SER A 189 -9.85 -2.78 -8.48
C SER A 189 -8.68 -3.76 -8.37
N PHE A 190 -7.53 -3.26 -7.90
CA PHE A 190 -6.38 -4.10 -7.55
C PHE A 190 -6.71 -5.12 -6.43
N ILE A 191 -7.69 -4.80 -5.57
CA ILE A 191 -8.16 -5.71 -4.52
C ILE A 191 -8.85 -6.93 -5.15
N ARG A 192 -9.63 -6.74 -6.23
CA ARG A 192 -10.29 -7.82 -6.99
C ARG A 192 -9.27 -8.83 -7.50
N TYR A 193 -8.28 -8.39 -8.26
CA TYR A 193 -7.27 -9.29 -8.85
C TYR A 193 -6.37 -9.93 -7.80
N GLY A 194 -5.98 -9.17 -6.76
CA GLY A 194 -5.20 -9.72 -5.65
C GLY A 194 -5.95 -10.82 -4.92
N TRP A 195 -7.25 -10.62 -4.68
CA TRP A 195 -8.07 -11.61 -4.01
C TRP A 195 -8.35 -12.82 -4.91
N ALA A 196 -8.69 -12.62 -6.19
CA ALA A 196 -8.89 -13.69 -7.16
C ALA A 196 -7.65 -14.59 -7.31
N ALA A 197 -6.45 -13.99 -7.40
CA ALA A 197 -5.19 -14.75 -7.46
C ALA A 197 -4.98 -15.62 -6.21
N MET A 198 -5.27 -15.10 -5.02
CA MET A 198 -5.14 -15.84 -3.76
C MET A 198 -6.20 -16.94 -3.63
N MET A 199 -7.44 -16.69 -4.05
CA MET A 199 -8.51 -17.70 -4.03
C MET A 199 -8.22 -18.84 -5.00
N ASN A 200 -7.84 -18.54 -6.24
CA ASN A 200 -7.44 -19.57 -7.20
C ASN A 200 -6.19 -20.31 -6.74
N ASN A 201 -5.25 -19.64 -6.05
CA ASN A 201 -4.11 -20.32 -5.46
C ASN A 201 -4.52 -21.37 -4.41
N GLN A 202 -5.48 -21.06 -3.56
CA GLN A 202 -5.89 -21.91 -2.45
C GLN A 202 -6.86 -23.02 -2.84
N PHE A 203 -7.82 -22.74 -3.73
CA PHE A 203 -8.95 -23.62 -3.98
C PHE A 203 -8.87 -24.36 -5.32
N GLN A 204 -8.18 -23.82 -6.33
CA GLN A 204 -8.09 -24.47 -7.64
C GLN A 204 -7.18 -25.71 -7.56
N GLY A 205 -7.74 -26.89 -7.84
CA GLY A 205 -7.00 -28.17 -7.87
C GLY A 205 -6.75 -28.77 -6.48
N HIS A 206 -7.46 -28.31 -5.45
CA HIS A 206 -7.38 -28.86 -4.10
C HIS A 206 -8.74 -29.45 -3.66
N PRO A 207 -8.76 -30.51 -2.84
CA PRO A 207 -9.99 -31.17 -2.40
C PRO A 207 -11.01 -30.21 -1.74
N ASN A 208 -10.50 -29.22 -1.00
CA ASN A 208 -11.31 -28.24 -0.30
C ASN A 208 -12.03 -27.25 -1.23
N GLY A 209 -11.53 -27.06 -2.46
CA GLY A 209 -12.16 -26.20 -3.46
C GLY A 209 -13.17 -26.92 -4.34
N GLU A 210 -12.98 -28.23 -4.53
CA GLU A 210 -13.92 -29.09 -5.29
C GLU A 210 -15.15 -29.48 -4.47
N ALA A 211 -15.07 -29.32 -3.15
CA ALA A 211 -16.21 -29.47 -2.25
C ALA A 211 -17.33 -28.49 -2.64
N LYS A 212 -18.44 -29.04 -3.15
CA LYS A 212 -19.64 -28.28 -3.54
C LYS A 212 -20.46 -27.89 -2.31
N LEU A 213 -19.93 -26.93 -1.57
CA LEU A 213 -20.47 -26.50 -0.28
C LEU A 213 -21.56 -25.41 -0.41
N PHE A 214 -21.64 -24.75 -1.55
CA PHE A 214 -22.58 -23.64 -1.78
C PHE A 214 -23.72 -24.10 -2.68
N LEU A 215 -24.91 -23.54 -2.45
CA LEU A 215 -26.08 -23.76 -3.30
C LEU A 215 -26.32 -22.50 -4.13
N ASP A 216 -26.45 -22.68 -5.44
CA ASP A 216 -26.91 -21.63 -6.36
C ASP A 216 -28.39 -21.30 -6.11
N ALA A 217 -28.87 -20.19 -6.67
CA ALA A 217 -30.28 -19.79 -6.67
C ALA A 217 -31.22 -20.88 -7.25
N ASN A 218 -30.68 -21.78 -8.07
CA ASN A 218 -31.36 -22.93 -8.66
C ASN A 218 -31.27 -24.23 -7.82
N GLY A 219 -30.66 -24.18 -6.63
CA GLY A 219 -30.47 -25.34 -5.75
C GLY A 219 -29.37 -26.31 -6.19
N THR A 220 -28.54 -25.94 -7.16
CA THR A 220 -27.38 -26.74 -7.59
C THR A 220 -26.18 -26.51 -6.69
N ALA A 221 -25.49 -27.58 -6.33
CA ALA A 221 -24.29 -27.47 -5.51
C ALA A 221 -23.11 -26.96 -6.36
N ILE A 222 -22.61 -25.77 -6.04
CA ILE A 222 -21.53 -25.06 -6.74
C ILE A 222 -20.27 -24.99 -5.87
N THR A 223 -19.11 -24.87 -6.53
CA THR A 223 -17.81 -24.76 -5.84
C THR A 223 -17.61 -23.36 -5.25
N VAL A 224 -16.63 -23.22 -4.36
CA VAL A 224 -16.27 -21.92 -3.75
C VAL A 224 -15.92 -20.89 -4.83
N LEU A 225 -15.18 -21.28 -5.87
CA LEU A 225 -14.76 -20.35 -6.95
C LEU A 225 -15.96 -19.90 -7.78
N ASP A 226 -16.92 -20.80 -7.99
CA ASP A 226 -18.12 -20.54 -8.78
C ASP A 226 -19.07 -19.61 -8.04
N PHE A 227 -19.23 -19.83 -6.73
CA PHE A 227 -20.02 -18.96 -5.87
C PHE A 227 -19.55 -17.50 -6.00
N TYR A 228 -18.24 -17.27 -5.97
CA TYR A 228 -17.67 -15.94 -6.09
C TYR A 228 -17.60 -15.37 -7.53
N GLY A 229 -18.00 -16.16 -8.54
CA GLY A 229 -17.89 -15.81 -9.95
C GLY A 229 -16.44 -15.61 -10.41
N LEU A 230 -15.50 -16.34 -9.83
CA LEU A 230 -14.07 -16.33 -10.20
C LEU A 230 -13.79 -17.18 -11.45
N ARG A 231 -14.67 -17.08 -12.46
CA ARG A 231 -14.56 -17.77 -13.75
C ARG A 231 -14.15 -16.80 -14.86
N GLY A 232 -13.54 -17.33 -15.91
CA GLY A 232 -13.16 -16.57 -17.10
C GLY A 232 -11.65 -16.40 -17.29
N PRO A 233 -11.23 -15.82 -18.43
CA PRO A 233 -9.83 -15.84 -18.88
C PRO A 233 -8.89 -15.02 -17.97
N VAL A 234 -9.41 -14.02 -17.27
CA VAL A 234 -8.61 -13.16 -16.38
C VAL A 234 -8.76 -13.57 -14.93
N LEU A 235 -9.99 -13.71 -14.44
CA LEU A 235 -10.28 -13.99 -13.03
C LEU A 235 -10.11 -15.46 -12.63
N GLY A 236 -10.18 -16.40 -13.59
CA GLY A 236 -10.00 -17.82 -13.35
C GLY A 236 -8.55 -18.30 -13.47
N ASP A 237 -7.64 -17.46 -13.97
CA ASP A 237 -6.21 -17.75 -14.03
C ASP A 237 -5.42 -16.91 -13.02
N LYS A 238 -4.61 -17.60 -12.23
CA LYS A 238 -3.72 -17.02 -11.21
C LYS A 238 -2.73 -16.05 -11.85
N TRP A 239 -2.19 -16.41 -13.02
CA TRP A 239 -1.14 -15.65 -13.69
C TRP A 239 -1.68 -14.44 -14.44
N ALA A 240 -2.84 -14.57 -15.09
CA ALA A 240 -3.54 -13.43 -15.68
C ALA A 240 -3.87 -12.35 -14.63
N CYS A 241 -4.33 -12.74 -13.44
CA CYS A 241 -4.55 -11.81 -12.32
C CYS A 241 -3.25 -11.10 -11.90
N ILE A 242 -2.12 -11.82 -11.81
CA ILE A 242 -0.82 -11.23 -11.49
C ILE A 242 -0.37 -10.25 -12.57
N GLY A 243 -0.56 -10.58 -13.85
CA GLY A 243 -0.27 -9.67 -14.97
C GLY A 243 -1.07 -8.37 -14.87
N MET A 244 -2.36 -8.45 -14.54
CA MET A 244 -3.20 -7.26 -14.32
C MET A 244 -2.73 -6.43 -13.11
N LEU A 245 -2.29 -7.07 -12.02
CA LEU A 245 -1.72 -6.34 -10.87
C LEU A 245 -0.47 -5.55 -11.28
N VAL A 246 0.43 -6.14 -12.07
CA VAL A 246 1.63 -5.45 -12.56
C VAL A 246 1.24 -4.27 -13.48
N ALA A 247 0.26 -4.45 -14.35
CA ALA A 247 -0.24 -3.37 -15.20
C ALA A 247 -0.83 -2.22 -14.36
N ILE A 248 -1.66 -2.52 -13.37
CA ILE A 248 -2.25 -1.51 -12.47
C ILE A 248 -1.17 -0.81 -11.65
N PHE A 249 -0.14 -1.53 -11.19
CA PHE A 249 1.01 -0.93 -10.53
C PHE A 249 1.70 0.10 -11.43
N ALA A 250 2.00 -0.27 -12.68
CA ALA A 250 2.62 0.64 -13.64
C ALA A 250 1.76 1.89 -13.90
N VAL A 251 0.44 1.74 -13.97
CA VAL A 251 -0.49 2.87 -14.12
C VAL A 251 -0.44 3.80 -12.91
N PHE A 252 -0.59 3.30 -11.68
CA PHE A 252 -0.53 4.17 -10.50
C PHE A 252 0.85 4.80 -10.28
N PHE A 253 1.91 4.07 -10.61
CA PHE A 253 3.28 4.58 -10.55
C PHE A 253 3.49 5.73 -11.53
N THR A 254 3.10 5.56 -12.80
CA THR A 254 3.21 6.60 -13.83
C THR A 254 2.30 7.79 -13.55
N CYS A 255 1.07 7.57 -13.08
CA CYS A 255 0.18 8.63 -12.63
C CYS A 255 0.77 9.42 -11.47
N GLY A 256 1.30 8.75 -10.43
CA GLY A 256 1.93 9.42 -9.30
C GLY A 256 3.16 10.25 -9.71
N LEU A 257 3.99 9.73 -10.61
CA LEU A 257 5.11 10.47 -11.20
C LEU A 257 4.65 11.70 -11.99
N GLY A 258 3.64 11.53 -12.85
CA GLY A 258 3.11 12.62 -13.68
C GLY A 258 2.47 13.73 -12.84
N VAL A 259 1.81 13.37 -11.74
CA VAL A 259 1.27 14.34 -10.78
C VAL A 259 2.41 15.08 -10.07
N LEU A 260 3.43 14.36 -9.60
CA LEU A 260 4.57 14.96 -8.91
C LEU A 260 5.40 15.88 -9.82
N SER A 261 5.50 15.58 -11.12
CA SER A 261 6.24 16.41 -12.07
C SER A 261 5.49 17.67 -12.50
N ASN A 262 4.15 17.59 -12.61
CA ASN A 262 3.34 18.67 -13.17
C ASN A 262 2.63 19.54 -12.12
N ILE A 263 2.36 19.02 -10.92
CA ILE A 263 1.59 19.72 -9.89
C ILE A 263 2.51 20.21 -8.76
N ARG A 264 2.60 21.53 -8.60
CA ARG A 264 3.34 22.20 -7.53
C ARG A 264 2.38 22.81 -6.51
N HIS A 265 2.35 22.24 -5.32
CA HIS A 265 1.63 22.78 -4.16
C HIS A 265 2.56 23.71 -3.37
N GLU A 266 2.93 24.85 -3.96
CA GLU A 266 3.68 25.90 -3.26
C GLU A 266 2.71 26.75 -2.42
N ARG A 267 2.94 26.87 -1.11
CA ARG A 267 2.35 27.98 -0.34
C ARG A 267 3.13 29.24 -0.71
N ARG A 268 2.52 30.12 -1.51
CA ARG A 268 2.94 31.52 -1.61
C ARG A 268 2.76 32.22 -0.26
#